data_AF-M6W114-F1
#
_entry.id   AF-M6W114-F1
#
_cell.length_a   1.000
_cell.length_b   1.000
_cell.length_c   1.000
_cell.angle_alpha   90.00
_cell.angle_beta   90.00
_cell.angle_gamma   90.00
#
_symmetry.space_group_name_H-M   'P 1'
#
loop_
_entity.id
_entity.type
_entity.pdbx_description
1 polymer ?
#
loop_
_entity_poly.entity_id
_entity_poly.type
_entity_poly.pdbx_seq_one_letter_code
_entity_poly.pdbx_strand_id
1 'polypeptide(L)'
;MNLIFLLPGVLCISFLGVALSHISDSSRLKEILLPLLMIPFTIPILLFGMEAERKLERMPVFDPIPGIAILLSFCIFYAGIGILLLELSGDEP
;
A
#
# COMPACT_ATOMS: atom_id res chain seq x y z
N MET A 1 10.88 -18.30 -8.89
CA MET A 1 10.11 -17.09 -8.56
C MET A 1 10.09 -16.96 -7.05
N ASN A 2 10.89 -16.05 -6.48
CA ASN A 2 10.70 -15.68 -5.08
C ASN A 2 9.50 -14.72 -5.02
N LEU A 3 8.62 -14.89 -4.04
CA LEU A 3 7.38 -14.10 -3.87
C LEU A 3 7.47 -13.22 -2.62
N ILE A 4 8.69 -12.91 -2.19
CA ILE A 4 8.99 -12.31 -0.89
C ILE A 4 8.51 -10.86 -0.83
N PHE A 5 8.56 -10.11 -1.94
CA PHE A 5 8.05 -8.74 -1.99
C PHE A 5 6.59 -8.68 -2.46
N LEU A 6 6.06 -9.76 -3.05
CA LEU A 6 4.66 -9.84 -3.46
C LEU A 6 3.73 -9.74 -2.24
N LEU A 7 3.94 -10.57 -1.22
CA LEU A 7 3.08 -10.59 -0.02
C LEU A 7 2.95 -9.21 0.66
N PRO A 8 4.05 -8.53 1.04
CA PRO A 8 3.95 -7.21 1.66
C PRO A 8 3.47 -6.14 0.67
N GLY A 9 3.74 -6.28 -0.64
CA GLY A 9 3.19 -5.41 -1.67
C GLY A 9 1.67 -5.50 -1.78
N VAL A 10 1.12 -6.71 -1.82
CA VAL A 10 -0.33 -6.95 -1.84
C VAL A 10 -0.99 -6.40 -0.57
N LEU A 11 -0.37 -6.62 0.60
CA LEU A 11 -0.84 -6.05 1.86
C LEU A 11 -0.93 -4.52 1.82
N CYS A 12 0.08 -3.82 1.29
CA CYS A 12 0.04 -2.37 1.14
C CYS A 12 -1.15 -1.92 0.30
N ILE A 13 -1.38 -2.59 -0.84
CA ILE A 13 -2.47 -2.26 -1.77
C ILE A 13 -3.83 -2.53 -1.11
N SER A 14 -3.96 -3.64 -0.37
CA SER A 14 -5.18 -3.94 0.38
C SER A 14 -5.50 -2.87 1.43
N PHE A 15 -4.53 -2.45 2.24
CA PHE A 15 -4.76 -1.40 3.24
C PHE A 15 -5.06 -0.04 2.61
N LEU A 16 -4.37 0.30 1.51
CA LEU A 16 -4.68 1.51 0.73
C LEU A 16 -6.11 1.48 0.20
N GLY A 17 -6.55 0.34 -0.35
CA GLY A 17 -7.91 0.15 -0.86
C GLY A 17 -8.99 0.32 0.22
N VAL A 18 -8.76 -0.28 1.41
CA VAL A 18 -9.67 -0.12 2.56
C VAL A 18 -9.74 1.35 3.00
N ALA A 19 -8.59 2.00 3.19
CA ALA A 19 -8.54 3.41 3.58
C ALA A 19 -9.28 4.31 2.58
N LEU A 20 -9.07 4.09 1.28
CA LEU A 20 -9.75 4.84 0.23
C LEU A 20 -11.25 4.56 0.17
N SER A 21 -11.72 3.36 0.54
CA SER A 21 -13.15 3.03 0.62
C SER A 21 -13.86 3.95 1.62
N HIS A 22 -13.27 4.21 2.79
CA HIS A 22 -13.83 5.12 3.78
C HIS A 22 -13.92 6.57 3.29
N ILE A 23 -12.92 7.04 2.52
CA ILE A 23 -12.95 8.37 1.88
C ILE A 23 -14.04 8.43 0.80
N SER A 24 -14.26 7.32 0.09
CA SER A 24 -15.26 7.21 -0.96
C SER A 24 -16.66 7.46 -0.41
N ASP A 25 -17.03 6.81 0.69
CA ASP A 25 -18.40 6.86 1.19
C ASP A 25 -18.81 8.22 1.75
N SER A 26 -17.84 9.06 2.12
CA SER A 26 -18.08 10.40 2.68
C SER A 26 -18.20 11.52 1.62
N SER A 27 -17.97 11.27 0.32
CA SER A 27 -17.89 12.34 -0.70
C SER A 27 -18.64 12.07 -2.02
N ARG A 28 -19.32 13.11 -2.55
CA ARG A 28 -19.95 13.09 -3.89
C ARG A 28 -18.94 13.04 -5.05
N LEU A 29 -17.67 13.39 -4.80
CA LEU A 29 -16.60 13.38 -5.81
C LEU A 29 -15.79 12.08 -5.82
N LYS A 30 -16.27 11.03 -5.11
CA LYS A 30 -15.54 9.78 -4.90
C LYS A 30 -15.06 9.10 -6.18
N GLU A 31 -15.87 9.10 -7.24
CA GLU A 31 -15.51 8.45 -8.51
C GLU A 31 -14.28 9.09 -9.19
N ILE A 32 -14.02 10.37 -8.93
CA ILE A 32 -12.87 11.10 -9.47
C ILE A 32 -11.71 11.07 -8.46
N LEU A 33 -12.01 11.28 -7.18
CA LEU A 33 -11.02 11.37 -6.11
C LEU A 33 -10.34 10.01 -5.86
N LEU A 34 -11.09 8.91 -5.90
CA LEU A 34 -10.59 7.57 -5.64
C LEU A 34 -9.46 7.17 -6.60
N PRO A 35 -9.64 7.16 -7.94
CA PRO A 35 -8.54 6.85 -8.86
C PRO A 35 -7.41 7.88 -8.80
N LEU A 36 -7.74 9.17 -8.59
CA LEU A 36 -6.74 10.23 -8.49
C LEU A 36 -5.79 10.04 -7.29
N LEU A 37 -6.27 9.50 -6.17
CA LEU A 37 -5.43 9.16 -5.01
C LEU A 37 -4.82 7.76 -5.14
N MET A 38 -5.59 6.79 -5.65
CA MET A 38 -5.14 5.39 -5.73
C MET A 38 -3.92 5.28 -6.65
N ILE A 39 -3.95 5.89 -7.84
CA ILE A 39 -2.83 5.82 -8.79
C ILE A 39 -1.49 6.30 -8.16
N PRO A 40 -1.34 7.54 -7.65
CA PRO A 40 -0.07 8.03 -7.13
C PRO A 40 0.41 7.29 -5.88
N PHE A 41 -0.49 6.74 -5.06
CA PHE A 41 -0.11 5.96 -3.88
C PHE A 41 0.25 4.50 -4.21
N THR A 42 -0.32 3.93 -5.27
CA THR A 42 -0.03 2.54 -5.65
C THR A 42 1.27 2.42 -6.46
N ILE A 43 1.58 3.43 -7.29
CA ILE A 43 2.80 3.48 -8.12
C ILE A 43 4.09 3.21 -7.31
N PRO A 44 4.39 3.89 -6.19
CA PRO A 44 5.64 3.69 -5.47
C PRO A 44 5.76 2.28 -4.88
N ILE A 45 4.66 1.68 -4.43
CA ILE A 45 4.62 0.30 -3.90
C ILE A 45 5.01 -0.68 -5.02
N LEU A 46 4.41 -0.53 -6.21
CA LEU A 46 4.64 -1.40 -7.35
C LEU A 46 6.06 -1.24 -7.92
N LEU A 47 6.49 0.01 -8.14
CA LEU A 47 7.85 0.30 -8.62
C LEU A 47 8.91 -0.29 -7.69
N PHE A 48 8.73 -0.08 -6.39
CA PHE A 48 9.68 -0.57 -5.39
C PHE A 48 9.66 -2.10 -5.31
N GLY A 49 8.47 -2.71 -5.24
CA GLY A 49 8.34 -4.17 -5.19
C GLY A 49 8.93 -4.87 -6.42
N MET A 50 8.66 -4.35 -7.61
CA MET A 50 9.22 -4.88 -8.87
C MET A 50 10.73 -4.72 -8.95
N GLU A 51 11.27 -3.58 -8.53
CA GLU A 51 12.72 -3.35 -8.55
C GLU A 51 13.43 -4.20 -7.50
N ALA A 52 12.83 -4.42 -6.33
CA ALA A 52 13.37 -5.29 -5.29
C ALA A 52 13.41 -6.76 -5.72
N GLU A 53 12.34 -7.26 -6.36
CA GLU A 53 12.32 -8.61 -6.96
C GLU A 53 13.39 -8.74 -8.06
N ARG A 54 13.51 -7.75 -8.94
CA ARG A 54 14.52 -7.76 -10.01
C ARG A 54 15.95 -7.79 -9.48
N LYS A 55 16.23 -7.06 -8.39
CA LYS A 55 17.53 -7.07 -7.73
C LYS A 55 17.80 -8.41 -7.05
N LEU A 56 16.80 -9.00 -6.40
CA LEU A 56 16.91 -10.33 -5.79
C LEU A 56 17.23 -11.41 -6.82
N GLU A 57 16.66 -11.33 -8.04
CA GLU A 57 16.97 -12.30 -9.11
C GLU A 57 18.35 -12.10 -9.75
N ARG A 58 18.84 -10.86 -9.84
CA ARG A 58 20.07 -10.54 -10.59
C ARG A 58 21.33 -10.44 -9.74
N MET A 59 21.21 -10.13 -8.45
CA MET A 59 22.37 -9.90 -7.58
C MET A 59 22.59 -11.09 -6.65
N PRO A 60 23.77 -11.74 -6.70
CA PRO A 60 24.09 -12.89 -5.83
C PRO A 60 24.25 -12.51 -4.35
N VAL A 61 24.41 -11.22 -4.04
CA VAL A 61 24.54 -10.67 -2.67
C VAL A 61 23.54 -9.54 -2.48
N PHE A 62 22.25 -9.84 -2.64
CA PHE A 62 21.17 -8.90 -2.35
C PHE A 62 20.61 -9.18 -0.96
N ASP A 63 20.63 -8.17 -0.09
CA ASP A 63 19.93 -8.22 1.19
C ASP A 63 18.47 -7.75 0.98
N PRO A 64 17.46 -8.62 1.13
CA PRO A 64 16.06 -8.24 0.96
C PRO A 64 15.51 -7.45 2.16
N ILE A 65 16.18 -7.44 3.31
CA ILE A 65 15.68 -6.85 4.57
C ILE A 65 15.29 -5.38 4.42
N PRO A 66 16.10 -4.49 3.81
CA PRO A 66 15.73 -3.08 3.66
C PRO A 66 14.48 -2.89 2.80
N GLY A 67 14.32 -3.74 1.78
CA GLY A 67 13.15 -3.68 0.91
C GLY A 67 11.87 -4.10 1.63
N ILE A 68 11.94 -5.19 2.39
CA ILE A 68 10.82 -5.66 3.21
C ILE A 68 10.46 -4.61 4.27
N ALA A 69 11.46 -3.99 4.90
CA ALA A 69 11.24 -2.94 5.90
C ALA A 69 10.50 -1.72 5.33
N ILE A 70 10.85 -1.28 4.12
CA ILE A 70 10.16 -0.18 3.44
C ILE A 70 8.71 -0.54 3.14
N LEU A 71 8.46 -1.73 2.57
CA LEU A 71 7.10 -2.20 2.29
C LEU A 71 6.27 -2.34 3.57
N LEU A 72 6.85 -2.84 4.67
CA LEU A 72 6.17 -2.90 5.97
C LEU A 72 5.88 -1.50 6.53
N SER A 73 6.77 -0.52 6.33
CA SER A 73 6.50 0.87 6.72
C SER A 73 5.28 1.43 5.98
N PHE A 74 5.15 1.15 4.68
CA PHE A 74 3.94 1.53 3.91
C PHE A 74 2.70 0.80 4.40
N CYS A 75 2.79 -0.49 4.74
CA CYS A 75 1.69 -1.23 5.34
C CYS A 75 1.19 -0.54 6.62
N ILE A 76 2.09 -0.25 7.56
CA ILE A 76 1.74 0.39 8.83
C ILE A 76 1.14 1.78 8.59
N PHE A 77 1.71 2.55 7.66
CA PHE A 77 1.22 3.88 7.32
C PHE A 77 -0.21 3.84 6.75
N TYR A 78 -0.48 2.98 5.76
CA TYR A 78 -1.82 2.88 5.18
C TYR A 78 -2.84 2.26 6.14
N ALA A 79 -2.44 1.30 6.97
CA ALA A 79 -3.29 0.78 8.04
C ALA A 79 -3.66 1.88 9.04
N GLY A 80 -2.67 2.68 9.47
CA GLY A 80 -2.90 3.81 10.38
C GLY A 80 -3.84 4.87 9.79
N ILE A 81 -3.66 5.23 8.51
CA ILE A 81 -4.59 6.12 7.79
C ILE A 81 -5.99 5.52 7.76
N GLY A 82 -6.12 4.22 7.43
CA GLY A 82 -7.40 3.54 7.38
C GLY A 82 -8.13 3.57 8.73
N ILE A 83 -7.43 3.29 9.82
CA ILE A 83 -7.98 3.36 11.18
C ILE A 83 -8.40 4.79 11.53
N LEU A 84 -7.54 5.79 11.29
CA LEU A 84 -7.86 7.20 11.56
C LEU A 84 -9.09 7.67 10.78
N LEU A 85 -9.23 7.25 9.52
CA LEU A 85 -10.40 7.58 8.70
C LEU A 85 -11.66 6.89 9.20
N LEU A 86 -11.55 5.66 9.70
CA LEU A 86 -12.65 4.93 10.31
C LEU A 86 -13.12 5.65 11.58
N GLU A 87 -12.18 6.04 12.45
CA GLU A 87 -12.48 6.84 13.65
C GLU A 87 -13.11 8.20 13.29
N LEU A 88 -12.60 8.89 12.27
CA LEU A 88 -13.17 10.17 11.82
C LEU A 88 -14.57 10.04 11.21
N SER A 89 -14.88 8.90 10.61
CA SER A 89 -16.16 8.66 9.95
C SER A 89 -17.29 8.40 10.94
N GLY A 90 -16.99 8.22 12.24
CA GLY A 90 -17.98 8.12 13.30
C GLY A 90 -18.70 6.77 13.37
N ASP A 91 -18.22 5.74 12.66
CA ASP A 91 -18.66 4.36 12.85
C ASP A 91 -18.02 3.82 14.15
N GLU A 92 -18.58 4.22 15.29
CA GLU A 92 -18.56 3.34 16.48
C GLU A 92 -19.51 2.15 16.20
N PRO A 93 -19.18 0.92 16.65
CA PRO A 93 -20.11 -0.20 16.56
C PRO A 93 -21.42 0.03 17.32
#